data_AF-A0A535MU09-F1
#
_entry.id   AF-A0A535MU09-F1
#
_cell.length_a   1.000
_cell.length_b   1.000
_cell.length_c   1.000
_cell.angle_alpha   90.00
_cell.angle_beta   90.00
_cell.angle_gamma   90.00
#
_symmetry.space_group_name_H-M   'P 1'
#
loop_
_entity.id
_entity.type
_entity.pdbx_description
1 polymer ?
#
loop_
_entity_poly.entity_id
_entity_poly.type
_entity_poly.pdbx_seq_one_letter_code
_entity_poly.pdbx_strand_id
1 'polypeptide(L)'
;MVRTRFIEEWLGREPEVRRRRGELWSALERAEAEGQLDYRINHVGQCAGLIDAIMPAGDVVRQIVAEAEDILRTTLPAMVTADPIRA
;
A
#
# COMPACT_ATOMS: atom_id res chain seq x y z
N MET A 1 -0.38 -4.68 5.75
CA MET A 1 -1.47 -4.00 6.49
C MET A 1 -0.99 -2.62 6.86
N VAL A 2 -1.86 -1.62 6.88
CA VAL A 2 -1.46 -0.29 7.39
C VAL A 2 -1.29 -0.38 8.90
N ARG A 3 -0.46 0.49 9.46
CA ARG A 3 -0.31 0.60 10.91
C ARG A 3 -1.60 1.21 11.49
N THR A 4 -2.24 0.48 12.38
CA THR A 4 -3.43 0.89 13.13
C THR A 4 -3.23 0.46 14.58
N ARG A 5 -3.96 1.06 15.52
CA ARG A 5 -3.91 0.69 16.95
C ARG A 5 -4.18 -0.80 17.15
N PHE A 6 -5.14 -1.37 16.41
CA PHE A 6 -5.41 -2.81 16.43
C PHE A 6 -4.18 -3.64 16.00
N ILE A 7 -3.54 -3.26 14.88
CA ILE A 7 -2.38 -3.99 14.38
C ILE A 7 -1.21 -3.88 15.37
N GLU A 8 -0.94 -2.70 15.93
CA GLU A 8 0.13 -2.50 16.91
C GLU A 8 -0.09 -3.31 18.20
N GLU A 9 -1.33 -3.40 18.67
CA GLU A 9 -1.70 -4.13 19.89
C GLU A 9 -1.53 -5.66 19.73
N TRP A 10 -1.91 -6.18 18.57
CA TRP A 10 -2.03 -7.62 18.32
C TRP A 10 -0.89 -8.24 17.50
N LEU A 11 0.03 -7.42 16.99
CA LEU A 11 1.22 -7.89 16.29
C LEU A 11 2.07 -8.76 17.23
N GLY A 12 2.43 -9.97 16.79
CA GLY A 12 3.18 -10.94 17.61
C GLY A 12 2.33 -11.70 18.63
N ARG A 13 1.00 -11.51 18.64
CA ARG A 13 0.05 -12.22 19.52
C ARG A 13 -0.86 -13.17 18.74
N GLU A 14 -0.41 -13.68 17.60
CA GLU A 14 -1.22 -14.49 16.68
C GLU A 14 -1.88 -15.72 17.33
N PRO A 15 -1.24 -16.43 18.30
CA PRO A 15 -1.91 -17.52 19.01
C PRO A 15 -3.10 -17.04 19.86
N GLU A 16 -3.00 -15.87 20.47
CA GLU A 16 -4.08 -15.29 21.28
C GLU A 16 -5.22 -14.77 20.38
N VAL A 17 -4.87 -14.08 19.29
CA VAL A 17 -5.85 -13.66 18.27
C VAL A 17 -6.64 -14.86 17.77
N ARG A 18 -5.98 -15.99 17.53
CA ARG A 18 -6.64 -17.22 17.06
C ARG A 18 -7.61 -17.78 18.09
N ARG A 19 -7.27 -17.74 19.38
CA ARG A 19 -8.17 -18.18 20.47
C ARG A 19 -9.35 -17.23 20.67
N ARG A 20 -9.13 -15.91 20.56
CA ARG A 20 -10.12 -14.86 20.81
C ARG A 20 -10.78 -14.31 19.55
N ARG A 21 -10.69 -15.04 18.43
CA ARG A 21 -11.07 -14.55 17.10
C ARG A 21 -12.48 -13.92 17.06
N GLY A 22 -13.47 -14.58 17.66
CA GLY A 22 -14.84 -14.08 17.69
C GLY A 22 -14.98 -12.76 18.45
N GLU A 23 -14.39 -12.68 19.64
CA GLU A 23 -14.41 -11.47 20.47
C GLU A 23 -13.72 -10.29 19.78
N LEU A 24 -12.55 -10.52 19.19
CA LEU A 24 -11.79 -9.48 18.50
C LEU A 24 -12.50 -9.01 17.23
N TRP A 25 -13.17 -9.93 16.52
CA TRP A 25 -13.99 -9.58 15.37
C TRP A 25 -15.16 -8.67 15.77
N SER A 26 -15.90 -9.03 16.82
CA SER A 26 -16.98 -8.17 17.34
C SER A 26 -16.47 -6.83 17.89
N ALA A 27 -15.22 -6.76 18.36
CA ALA A 27 -14.62 -5.48 18.74
C ALA A 27 -14.31 -4.60 17.51
N LEU A 28 -13.82 -5.19 16.42
CA LEU A 28 -13.60 -4.49 15.16
C LEU A 28 -14.91 -3.98 14.53
N GLU A 29 -15.96 -4.80 14.55
CA GLU A 29 -17.29 -4.41 14.05
C GLU A 29 -17.87 -3.22 14.84
N ARG A 30 -17.72 -3.23 16.18
CA ARG A 30 -18.12 -2.08 17.01
C ARG A 30 -17.29 -0.84 16.71
N ALA A 31 -15.97 -0.99 16.60
CA ALA A 31 -15.08 0.12 16.26
C ALA A 31 -15.42 0.74 14.90
N GLU A 32 -15.79 -0.08 13.91
CA GLU A 32 -16.26 0.40 12.61
C GLU A 32 -17.58 1.17 12.74
N ALA A 33 -18.58 0.61 13.45
CA ALA A 33 -19.87 1.25 13.67
C ALA A 33 -19.76 2.59 14.42
N GLU A 34 -18.79 2.71 15.33
CA GLU A 34 -18.49 3.92 16.09
C GLU A 34 -17.57 4.90 15.34
N GLY A 35 -17.12 4.56 14.12
CA GLY A 35 -16.25 5.41 13.32
C GLY A 35 -14.80 5.50 13.81
N GLN A 36 -14.34 4.55 14.61
CA GLN A 36 -12.95 4.50 15.10
C GLN A 36 -12.01 4.11 13.95
N LEU A 37 -11.44 5.11 13.28
CA LEU A 37 -10.61 4.91 12.10
C LEU A 37 -9.25 4.25 12.39
N ASP A 38 -8.79 4.34 13.63
CA ASP A 38 -7.51 3.82 14.12
C ASP A 38 -7.58 2.38 14.63
N TYR A 39 -8.77 1.80 14.83
CA TYR A 39 -8.95 0.44 15.33
C TYR A 39 -9.62 -0.45 14.29
N ARG A 40 -8.87 -0.77 13.24
CA ARG A 40 -9.34 -1.52 12.07
C ARG A 40 -8.26 -2.35 11.42
N ILE A 41 -8.69 -3.30 10.59
CA ILE A 41 -7.85 -4.12 9.73
C ILE A 41 -7.92 -3.55 8.30
N ASN A 42 -6.90 -2.78 7.88
CA ASN A 42 -6.81 -2.26 6.52
C ASN A 42 -5.71 -2.98 5.72
N HIS A 43 -6.12 -3.58 4.61
CA HIS A 43 -5.22 -4.25 3.68
C HIS A 43 -4.62 -3.22 2.72
N VAL A 44 -3.35 -2.89 2.94
CA VAL A 44 -2.54 -2.09 2.01
C VAL A 44 -1.14 -2.69 1.89
N GLY A 45 -0.53 -2.54 0.71
CA GLY A 45 0.87 -2.86 0.43
C GLY A 45 1.79 -1.69 0.73
N GLN A 46 3.11 -1.92 0.70
CA GLN A 46 4.12 -0.88 0.93
C GLN A 46 4.11 0.22 -0.16
N CYS A 47 3.65 -0.12 -1.37
CA CYS A 47 3.49 0.84 -2.47
C CYS A 47 2.48 1.96 -2.16
N ALA A 48 1.66 1.83 -1.12
CA ALA A 48 0.75 2.90 -0.70
C ALA A 48 1.48 4.22 -0.40
N GLY A 49 2.76 4.17 0.01
CA GLY A 49 3.57 5.37 0.20
C GLY A 49 3.96 6.11 -1.10
N LEU A 50 3.70 5.51 -2.27
CA LEU A 50 3.91 6.12 -3.59
C LEU A 50 2.62 6.72 -4.19
N ILE A 51 1.47 6.58 -3.50
CA ILE A 51 0.19 7.10 -3.98
C ILE A 51 -0.04 8.46 -3.35
N ASP A 52 -0.08 9.51 -4.19
CA ASP A 52 -0.24 10.91 -3.77
C ASP A 52 -1.54 11.56 -4.28
N ALA A 53 -2.28 10.90 -5.17
CA ALA A 53 -3.50 11.41 -5.76
C ALA A 53 -4.62 10.35 -5.86
N ILE A 54 -5.87 10.83 -5.83
CA ILE A 54 -7.06 10.03 -6.14
C ILE A 54 -7.51 10.38 -7.55
N MET A 55 -7.60 9.37 -8.41
CA MET A 55 -7.85 9.54 -9.85
C MET A 55 -8.92 8.59 -10.36
N PRO A 56 -9.60 8.92 -11.46
CA PRO A 56 -10.39 7.95 -12.21
C PRO A 56 -9.52 6.75 -12.63
N ALA A 57 -10.06 5.54 -12.52
CA ALA A 57 -9.30 4.32 -12.82
C ALA A 57 -8.70 4.31 -14.24
N GLY A 58 -9.41 4.87 -15.22
CA GLY A 58 -8.91 4.99 -16.59
C GLY A 58 -7.68 5.90 -16.70
N ASP A 59 -7.59 6.96 -15.89
CA ASP A 59 -6.45 7.86 -15.88
C ASP A 59 -5.23 7.23 -15.23
N VAL A 60 -5.43 6.43 -14.16
CA VAL A 60 -4.36 5.66 -13.52
C VAL A 60 -3.66 4.75 -14.54
N VAL A 61 -4.44 3.97 -15.30
CA VAL A 61 -3.90 3.06 -16.31
C VAL A 61 -3.19 3.83 -17.43
N ARG A 62 -3.79 4.92 -17.92
CA ARG A 62 -3.17 5.77 -18.94
C ARG A 62 -1.84 6.35 -18.49
N GLN A 63 -1.76 6.87 -17.27
CA GLN A 63 -0.54 7.44 -16.72
C GLN A 63 0.56 6.39 -16.58
N ILE A 64 0.24 5.21 -16.01
CA ILE A 64 1.21 4.11 -15.87
C ILE A 64 1.79 3.72 -17.23
N VAL A 65 0.94 3.56 -18.25
CA VAL A 65 1.40 3.16 -19.58
C VAL A 65 2.22 4.26 -20.26
N ALA A 66 1.80 5.52 -20.15
CA ALA A 66 2.53 6.65 -20.72
C ALA A 66 3.92 6.83 -20.09
N GLU A 67 4.02 6.73 -18.76
CA GLU A 67 5.29 6.80 -18.04
C GLU A 67 6.20 5.62 -18.39
N ALA A 68 5.66 4.41 -18.47
CA ALA A 68 6.42 3.24 -18.91
C ALA A 68 6.95 3.40 -20.34
N GLU A 69 6.14 3.92 -21.27
CA GLU A 69 6.58 4.18 -22.64
C GLU A 69 7.70 5.22 -22.69
N ASP A 70 7.58 6.31 -21.94
CA ASP A 70 8.64 7.32 -21.85
C ASP A 70 9.94 6.72 -21.30
N ILE A 71 9.89 6.01 -20.18
CA ILE A 71 11.07 5.34 -19.59
C ILE A 71 11.76 4.44 -20.62
N LEU A 72 11.00 3.63 -21.36
CA LEU A 72 11.53 2.71 -22.36
C LEU A 72 12.16 3.42 -23.57
N ARG A 73 11.61 4.59 -23.97
CA ARG A 73 12.06 5.31 -25.18
C ARG A 73 13.13 6.36 -24.91
N THR A 74 13.15 6.96 -23.72
CA THR A 74 13.99 8.13 -23.43
C THR A 74 15.03 7.80 -22.36
N THR A 75 14.57 7.35 -21.19
CA THR A 75 15.43 7.14 -20.02
C THR A 75 16.39 5.98 -20.23
N LEU A 76 15.87 4.79 -20.58
CA LEU A 76 16.72 3.60 -20.72
C LEU A 76 17.78 3.74 -21.82
N PRO A 77 17.47 4.20 -23.05
CA PRO A 77 18.49 4.39 -24.09
C PRO A 77 19.60 5.34 -23.66
N ALA A 78 19.27 6.44 -22.98
CA ALA A 78 20.27 7.38 -22.48
C ALA A 78 21.23 6.73 -21.46
N MET A 79 20.73 5.82 -20.63
CA MET A 79 21.56 5.13 -19.62
C MET A 79 22.47 4.05 -20.20
N VAL A 80 22.12 3.47 -21.35
CA VAL A 80 22.91 2.37 -21.97
C VAL A 80 23.77 2.82 -23.15
N THR A 81 23.52 4.02 -23.71
CA THR A 81 24.32 4.59 -24.81
C THR A 81 25.31 5.66 -24.36
N ALA A 82 25.10 6.27 -23.19
CA ALA A 82 26.15 7.02 -22.53
C ALA A 82 27.22 6.04 -22.03
N ASP A 83 28.38 6.01 -22.69
CA ASP A 83 29.52 5.20 -22.25
C ASP A 83 29.99 5.65 -20.85
N PRO A 84 29.74 4.87 -19.77
CA PRO A 84 30.08 5.29 -18.42
C PRO A 84 31.59 5.24 -18.14
N ILE A 85 32.38 4.68 -19.08
CA ILE A 85 33.81 4.38 -18.90
C ILE A 85 34.69 5.39 -19.66
N ARG A 86 34.10 6.33 -20.43
CA ARG A 86 34.83 7.36 -21.19
C ARG A 86 34.61 8.81 -20.73
N ALA A 87 34.03 9.03 -19.56
CA ALA A 87 33.91 10.35 -18.92
C ALA A 87 34.84 10.46 -17.70
#